data_AF-A0AAQ3P856-F1
#
_entry.id   AF-A0AAQ3P856-F1
#
_cell.length_a   1.000
_cell.length_b   1.000
_cell.length_c   1.000
_cell.angle_alpha   90.00
_cell.angle_beta   90.00
_cell.angle_gamma   90.00
#
_symmetry.space_group_name_H-M   'P 1'
#
loop_
_entity.id
_entity.type
_entity.pdbx_description
1 polymer ?
#
loop_
_entity_poly.entity_id
_entity_poly.type
_entity_poly.pdbx_seq_one_letter_code
_entity_poly.pdbx_strand_id
1 'polypeptide(L)'
;MKLWWRPNETRGIVWLDQEVKSEAGDETLLPTLRISSDVSKFKVKNPGGELGVRISRIVSETVRLRMENVRWFVMGDDDTFFLTENLVKVLQKYDHNQFYYNLSF
;
A
#
# COMPACT_ATOMS: atom_id res chain seq x y z
N MET A 1 -12.59 -17.72 3.74
CA MET A 1 -12.63 -16.93 2.48
C MET A 1 -12.20 -15.51 2.82
N LYS A 2 -11.03 -15.05 2.37
CA LYS A 2 -10.56 -13.67 2.60
C LYS A 2 -11.23 -12.78 1.55
N LEU A 3 -12.23 -11.98 1.93
CA LEU A 3 -13.00 -11.15 0.99
C LEU A 3 -12.17 -10.03 0.32
N TRP A 4 -11.03 -9.69 0.92
CA TRP A 4 -10.24 -8.50 0.58
C TRP A 4 -9.02 -8.78 -0.32
N TRP A 5 -8.67 -10.05 -0.55
CA TRP A 5 -7.54 -10.46 -1.39
C TRP A 5 -7.94 -11.59 -2.33
N ARG A 6 -7.71 -11.41 -3.63
CA ARG A 6 -7.96 -12.41 -4.66
C ARG A 6 -6.66 -12.73 -5.39
N PRO A 7 -5.99 -13.86 -5.07
CA PRO A 7 -4.76 -14.25 -5.74
C PRO A 7 -4.96 -14.26 -7.27
N ASN A 8 -3.97 -13.78 -8.01
CA ASN A 8 -3.98 -13.65 -9.48
C ASN A 8 -4.96 -12.63 -10.08
N GLU A 9 -5.93 -12.11 -9.33
CA GLU A 9 -6.80 -11.02 -9.78
C GLU A 9 -6.32 -9.65 -9.26
N THR A 10 -5.91 -9.59 -8.00
CA THR A 10 -5.43 -8.36 -7.37
C THR A 10 -3.91 -8.33 -7.27
N ARG A 11 -3.31 -7.15 -7.45
CA ARG A 11 -1.89 -6.88 -7.19
C ARG A 11 -1.78 -6.00 -5.96
N GLY A 12 -1.12 -6.48 -4.91
CA GLY A 12 -1.05 -5.79 -3.62
C GLY A 12 0.26 -6.07 -2.91
N ILE A 13 0.65 -5.13 -2.04
CA ILE A 13 1.84 -5.21 -1.21
C ILE A 13 1.44 -4.80 0.20
N VAL A 14 1.83 -5.59 1.18
CA VAL A 14 1.71 -5.23 2.60
C VAL A 14 3.09 -4.76 3.07
N TRP A 15 3.16 -3.51 3.52
CA TRP A 15 4.38 -2.92 4.06
C TRP A 15 4.40 -3.07 5.58
N LEU A 16 5.47 -3.66 6.08
CA LEU A 16 5.68 -3.95 7.50
C LEU A 16 6.89 -3.18 8.03
N ASP A 17 6.89 -2.89 9.32
CA ASP A 17 8.05 -2.33 10.02
C ASP A 17 9.17 -3.32 10.24
N GLN A 18 8.79 -4.57 10.49
CA GLN A 18 9.69 -5.62 10.88
C GLN A 18 9.23 -6.95 10.30
N GLU A 19 10.18 -7.87 10.20
CA GLU A 19 9.89 -9.22 9.72
C GLU A 19 8.95 -9.93 10.70
N VAL A 20 7.88 -10.49 10.13
CA VAL A 20 6.92 -11.32 10.86
C VAL A 20 7.10 -12.76 10.42
N LYS A 21 6.95 -13.70 11.36
CA LYS A 21 6.99 -15.13 11.04
C LYS A 21 5.77 -15.45 10.18
N SER A 22 5.99 -15.84 8.93
CA SER A 22 4.96 -16.40 8.05
C SER A 22 5.00 -17.92 8.10
N GLU A 23 3.84 -18.57 8.08
CA GLU A 23 3.76 -20.03 8.02
C GLU A 23 3.85 -20.54 6.57
N ALA A 24 4.26 -21.80 6.40
CA ALA A 24 4.29 -22.44 5.10
C ALA A 24 2.86 -22.54 4.53
N GLY A 25 2.57 -21.75 3.50
CA GLY A 25 1.25 -21.64 2.87
C GLY A 25 0.70 -20.21 2.80
N ASP A 26 1.19 -19.32 3.67
CA ASP A 26 0.77 -17.91 3.70
C ASP A 26 1.12 -17.14 2.44
N GLU A 27 2.20 -17.54 1.74
CA GLU A 27 2.63 -16.91 0.48
C GLU A 27 1.55 -16.90 -0.60
N THR A 28 0.66 -17.90 -0.59
CA THR A 28 -0.46 -17.98 -1.54
C THR A 28 -1.73 -17.28 -1.03
N LEU A 29 -1.80 -17.02 0.28
CA LEU A 29 -2.99 -16.52 0.97
C LEU A 29 -2.90 -15.03 1.33
N LEU A 30 -1.74 -14.40 1.12
CA LEU A 30 -1.47 -13.00 1.42
C LEU A 30 -0.89 -12.28 0.19
N PRO A 31 -1.05 -10.95 0.09
CA PRO A 31 -0.28 -10.16 -0.85
C PRO A 31 1.21 -10.20 -0.52
N THR A 32 2.07 -9.73 -1.43
CA THR A 32 3.51 -9.68 -1.20
C THR A 32 3.85 -8.87 0.05
N LEU A 33 4.54 -9.48 1.01
CA LEU A 33 5.03 -8.79 2.20
C LEU A 33 6.35 -8.08 1.87
N ARG A 34 6.52 -6.84 2.33
CA ARG A 34 7.77 -6.08 2.23
C ARG A 34 8.06 -5.34 3.52
N ILE A 35 9.34 -5.26 3.88
CA ILE A 35 9.80 -4.43 5.01
C ILE A 35 10.16 -3.05 4.48
N SER A 36 9.58 -2.00 5.07
CA SER A 36 9.95 -0.63 4.71
C SER A 36 11.33 -0.30 5.25
N SER A 37 12.14 0.44 4.50
CA SER A 37 13.48 0.80 4.99
C SER A 37 13.42 1.72 6.21
N ASP A 38 14.46 1.63 7.04
CA ASP A 38 14.65 2.48 8.21
C ASP A 38 14.59 3.99 7.87
N VAL A 39 13.79 4.70 8.67
CA VAL A 39 13.56 6.15 8.59
C VAL A 39 14.25 6.93 9.71
N SER A 40 14.99 6.28 10.62
CA SER A 40 15.69 6.91 11.75
C SER A 40 16.64 8.05 11.36
N LYS A 41 17.15 8.02 10.11
CA LYS A 41 18.02 9.05 9.53
C LYS A 41 17.31 10.38 9.29
N PHE A 42 15.98 10.37 9.17
CA PHE A 42 15.18 11.57 9.01
C PHE A 42 14.90 12.18 10.37
N LYS A 43 15.57 13.29 10.68
CA LYS A 43 15.33 14.03 11.94
C LYS A 43 14.00 14.76 11.88
N VAL A 44 12.98 14.20 12.52
CA VAL A 44 11.67 14.85 12.69
C VAL A 44 11.66 15.64 14.00
N LYS A 45 11.23 16.91 13.94
CA LYS A 45 11.18 17.79 15.12
C LYS A 45 9.78 17.90 15.75
N ASN A 46 8.74 17.50 15.02
CA ASN A 46 7.35 17.69 15.42
C ASN A 46 6.73 16.36 15.86
N PRO A 47 5.94 16.33 16.96
CA PRO A 47 5.14 15.18 17.33
C PRO A 47 4.26 14.72 16.16
N GLY A 48 4.29 13.43 15.84
CA GLY A 48 3.52 12.85 14.73
C GLY A 48 4.14 12.98 13.33
N GLY A 49 5.24 13.73 13.15
CA GLY A 49 5.89 13.83 11.84
C GLY A 49 6.59 12.54 11.38
N GLU A 50 6.90 11.64 12.31
CA GLU A 50 7.50 10.33 12.02
C GLU A 50 6.57 9.48 11.16
N LEU A 51 5.26 9.50 11.44
CA LEU A 51 4.25 8.82 10.65
C LEU A 51 4.23 9.34 9.20
N GLY A 52 4.28 10.66 9.02
CA GLY A 52 4.33 11.27 7.69
C GLY A 52 5.57 10.89 6.89
N VAL A 53 6.73 10.85 7.54
CA VAL A 53 7.99 10.37 6.92
C VAL A 53 7.86 8.90 6.54
N ARG A 54 7.29 8.07 7.41
CA ARG A 54 7.08 6.63 7.17
C ARG A 54 6.17 6.37 5.99
N ILE A 55 5.01 7.02 5.93
CA ILE A 55 4.07 6.93 4.79
C ILE A 55 4.75 7.39 3.51
N SER A 56 5.44 8.54 3.55
CA SER A 56 6.18 9.06 2.39
C SER A 56 7.26 8.09 1.92
N ARG A 57 7.94 7.40 2.85
CA ARG A 57 8.93 6.38 2.53
C ARG A 57 8.29 5.20 1.82
N ILE A 58 7.19 4.66 2.35
CA ILE A 58 6.45 3.53 1.78
C ILE A 58 5.93 3.87 0.37
N VAL A 59 5.36 5.06 0.16
CA VAL A 59 4.95 5.55 -1.16
C VAL A 59 6.14 5.58 -2.11
N SER A 60 7.25 6.17 -1.68
CA SER A 60 8.46 6.29 -2.49
C SER A 60 9.06 4.93 -2.86
N GLU A 61 9.05 3.96 -1.93
CA GLU A 61 9.51 2.60 -2.18
C GLU A 61 8.58 1.84 -3.13
N THR A 62 7.26 2.00 -2.98
CA THR A 62 6.26 1.40 -3.87
C THR A 62 6.45 1.88 -5.31
N VAL A 63 6.64 3.18 -5.53
CA VAL A 63 6.89 3.74 -6.87
C VAL A 63 8.21 3.24 -7.46
N ARG A 64 9.24 3.04 -6.63
CA ARG A 64 10.54 2.48 -7.06
C ARG A 64 10.47 1.02 -7.51
N LEU A 65 9.40 0.29 -7.20
CA LEU A 65 9.20 -1.07 -7.72
C LEU A 65 8.94 -1.10 -9.23
N ARG A 66 8.64 0.06 -9.85
CA ARG A 66 8.46 0.20 -11.31
C ARG A 66 7.49 -0.84 -11.88
N MET A 67 6.38 -1.05 -11.18
CA MET A 67 5.34 -1.99 -11.63
C MET A 67 4.78 -1.55 -12.98
N GLU A 68 4.82 -2.46 -13.95
CA GLU A 68 4.30 -2.19 -15.30
C GLU A 68 2.78 -2.19 -15.33
N ASN A 69 2.21 -1.40 -16.25
CA ASN A 69 0.76 -1.31 -16.48
C ASN A 69 -0.03 -1.01 -15.20
N VAL A 70 0.46 -0.10 -14.36
CA VAL A 70 -0.25 0.42 -13.18
C VAL A 70 -0.82 1.80 -13.50
N ARG A 71 -2.12 1.98 -13.29
CA ARG A 71 -2.82 3.26 -13.47
C ARG A 71 -3.03 4.00 -12.16
N TRP A 72 -3.19 3.27 -11.06
CA TRP A 72 -3.50 3.80 -9.74
C TRP A 72 -2.71 3.04 -8.68
N PHE A 73 -2.13 3.78 -7.74
CA PHE A 73 -1.68 3.24 -6.46
C PHE A 73 -2.71 3.63 -5.41
N VAL A 74 -3.20 2.64 -4.65
CA VAL A 74 -4.15 2.86 -3.57
C VAL A 74 -3.51 2.30 -2.30
N MET A 75 -3.50 3.11 -1.25
CA MET A 75 -2.97 2.74 0.06
C MET A 75 -4.07 2.92 1.10
N GLY A 76 -4.09 2.03 2.09
CA GLY A 76 -4.91 2.12 3.29
C GLY A 76 -4.08 1.68 4.49
N ASP A 77 -4.59 1.94 5.68
CA ASP A 77 -3.98 1.51 6.93
C ASP A 77 -4.46 0.10 7.34
N ASP A 78 -4.04 -0.37 8.51
CA ASP A 78 -4.38 -1.69 9.07
C ASP A 78 -5.88 -1.88 9.39
N ASP A 79 -6.62 -0.79 9.55
CA ASP A 79 -8.07 -0.77 9.80
C ASP A 79 -8.92 -0.57 8.54
N THR A 80 -8.29 -0.44 7.37
CA THR A 80 -8.96 -0.07 6.12
C THR A 80 -9.21 -1.29 5.23
N PHE A 81 -10.47 -1.53 4.87
CA PHE A 81 -10.86 -2.55 3.89
C PHE A 81 -11.38 -1.93 2.59
N PHE A 82 -10.78 -2.34 1.46
CA PHE A 82 -11.24 -1.94 0.13
C PHE A 82 -12.14 -3.00 -0.49
N LEU A 83 -13.37 -2.62 -0.84
CA LEU A 83 -14.19 -3.39 -1.77
C LEU A 83 -13.70 -3.13 -3.19
N THR A 84 -12.91 -4.06 -3.73
CA THR A 84 -12.22 -3.91 -5.03
C THR A 84 -13.15 -3.46 -6.16
N GLU A 85 -14.37 -4.04 -6.24
CA GLU A 85 -15.33 -3.69 -7.29
C GLU A 85 -15.79 -2.23 -7.20
N ASN A 86 -16.03 -1.74 -5.99
CA ASN A 86 -16.44 -0.36 -5.77
C ASN A 86 -15.29 0.60 -6.04
N LEU A 87 -14.08 0.24 -5.58
CA LEU A 87 -12.87 1.01 -5.83
C LEU A 87 -12.62 1.19 -7.33
N VAL A 88 -12.70 0.10 -8.11
CA VAL A 88 -12.54 0.15 -9.57
C VAL A 88 -13.63 1.03 -10.21
N LYS A 89 -14.90 0.87 -9.83
CA LYS A 89 -16.01 1.70 -10.34
C LYS A 89 -15.81 3.20 -10.08
N VAL A 90 -15.21 3.56 -8.95
CA VAL A 90 -14.90 4.96 -8.62
C VAL A 90 -13.71 5.46 -9.43
N LEU A 91 -12.59 4.72 -9.44
CA LEU A 91 -11.38 5.11 -10.15
C LEU A 91 -11.57 5.20 -11.67
N GLN A 92 -12.47 4.40 -12.25
CA GLN A 92 -12.83 4.44 -13.68
C GLN A 92 -13.43 5.78 -14.13
N LYS A 93 -13.92 6.61 -13.20
CA LYS A 93 -14.50 7.92 -13.50
C LYS A 93 -13.44 9.01 -13.70
N TYR A 94 -12.19 8.73 -13.38
CA TYR A 94 -11.09 9.69 -13.41
C TYR A 94 -10.09 9.40 -14.54
N ASP A 95 -9.49 10.45 -15.09
CA ASP A 95 -8.43 10.32 -16.10
C ASP A 95 -7.11 9.93 -15.43
N HIS A 96 -6.69 8.68 -15.56
CA HIS A 96 -5.46 8.15 -14.95
C HIS A 96 -4.16 8.82 -15.42
N ASN A 97 -4.20 9.72 -16.41
CA ASN A 97 -3.04 10.54 -16.78
C ASN A 97 -2.92 11.82 -15.94
N GLN A 98 -3.89 12.10 -15.07
CA GLN A 98 -3.93 13.25 -14.18
C GLN A 98 -3.74 12.82 -12.73
N PHE A 99 -3.15 13.70 -11.92
CA PHE A 99 -2.93 13.44 -10.50
C PHE A 99 -4.20 13.76 -9.70
N TYR A 100 -4.77 12.74 -9.05
CA TYR A 100 -5.85 12.90 -8.08
C TYR A 100 -5.37 12.42 -6.72
N TYR A 101 -5.43 13.31 -5.71
CA TYR A 101 -5.07 13.01 -4.33
C TYR A 101 -6.31 13.10 -3.46
N ASN A 102 -6.83 11.96 -3.02
CA ASN A 102 -7.91 11.89 -2.04
C ASN A 102 -7.32 11.44 -0.70
N LEU A 103 -7.40 12.31 0.30
CA LEU A 103 -6.96 12.05 1.66
C LEU A 103 -8.20 12.17 2.56
N SER A 104 -8.56 11.08 3.23
CA SER A 104 -9.57 11.08 4.29
C SER A 104 -8.88 10.68 5.59
N PHE A 105 -9.10 11.48 6.64
CA PHE A 105 -8.69 11.20 8.02
C PHE A 105 -9.91 10.71 8.82
#